data_AF-A0A349EAL1-F1
#
_entry.id   AF-A0A349EAL1-F1
#
_cell.length_a   1.000
_cell.length_b   1.000
_cell.length_c   1.000
_cell.angle_alpha   90.00
_cell.angle_beta   90.00
_cell.angle_gamma   90.00
#
_symmetry.space_group_name_H-M   'P 1'
#
loop_
_entity.id
_entity.type
_entity.pdbx_description
1 polymer ?
#
loop_
_entity_poly.entity_id
_entity_poly.type
_entity_poly.pdbx_seq_one_letter_code
_entity_poly.pdbx_strand_id
1 'polypeptide(L)'
;MNTRVSTGLILLATLSSCANGLSSNGVPVRIIAERGGFVPEGIEYDNNRNRFLTGSISEGTIYEVTSSGRLIPAITSPDLNASVGIEVDELRDQLFVA
;
A
#
# COMPACT_ATOMS: atom_id res chain seq x y z
N MET A 1 -64.60 -14.79 19.50
CA MET A 1 -64.11 -13.82 18.49
C MET A 1 -63.14 -12.88 19.21
N ASN A 2 -61.90 -13.31 19.49
CA ASN A 2 -60.70 -13.29 18.61
C ASN A 2 -60.32 -11.80 18.34
N THR A 3 -59.11 -11.29 18.57
CA THR A 3 -57.82 -11.72 18.00
C THR A 3 -56.70 -10.84 18.63
N ARG A 4 -55.79 -11.41 19.44
CA ARG A 4 -54.35 -11.68 19.21
C ARG A 4 -53.32 -10.68 19.77
N VAL A 5 -52.66 -11.17 20.81
CA VAL A 5 -51.29 -10.84 21.24
C VAL A 5 -50.33 -11.16 20.09
N SER A 6 -49.64 -10.15 19.56
CA SER A 6 -48.54 -10.36 18.62
C SER A 6 -47.22 -10.20 19.37
N THR A 7 -46.66 -11.35 19.74
CA THR A 7 -45.37 -11.51 20.40
C THR A 7 -44.25 -11.05 19.46
N GLY A 8 -43.60 -9.94 19.81
CA GLY A 8 -42.39 -9.48 19.12
C GLY A 8 -41.22 -10.42 19.44
N LEU A 9 -40.90 -11.31 18.49
CA LEU A 9 -39.73 -12.17 18.53
C LEU A 9 -38.48 -11.31 18.25
N ILE A 10 -37.78 -10.88 19.29
CA ILE A 10 -36.49 -10.20 19.18
C ILE A 10 -35.46 -11.24 18.74
N LEU A 11 -35.06 -11.16 17.47
CA LEU A 11 -33.99 -11.96 16.88
C LEU A 11 -32.64 -11.43 17.40
N LEU A 12 -32.11 -12.06 18.45
CA LEU A 12 -30.80 -11.75 19.01
C LEU A 12 -29.72 -12.34 18.08
N ALA A 13 -29.23 -11.53 17.14
CA ALA A 13 -28.15 -11.91 16.25
C ALA A 13 -26.84 -12.06 17.05
N THR A 14 -26.27 -13.26 17.03
CA THR A 14 -25.02 -13.62 17.70
C THR A 14 -23.83 -12.92 17.04
N LEU A 15 -23.21 -11.98 17.74
CA LEU A 15 -21.88 -11.45 17.42
C LEU A 15 -20.83 -12.48 17.85
N SER A 16 -20.58 -13.47 16.99
CA SER A 16 -19.49 -14.43 17.19
C SER A 16 -18.58 -14.45 15.97
N SER A 17 -17.67 -13.47 15.89
CA SER A 17 -16.37 -13.66 15.24
C SER A 17 -15.45 -12.45 15.46
N CYS A 18 -14.64 -12.47 16.52
CA CYS A 18 -13.40 -11.69 16.60
C CYS A 18 -12.34 -12.52 17.33
N ALA A 19 -11.94 -13.64 16.73
CA ALA A 19 -10.74 -14.36 17.13
C ALA A 19 -10.08 -15.02 15.92
N ASN A 20 -9.98 -14.30 14.81
CA ASN A 20 -9.02 -14.66 13.78
C ASN A 20 -7.68 -14.11 14.25
N GLY A 21 -6.82 -14.99 14.76
CA GLY A 21 -5.42 -14.67 14.98
C GLY A 21 -4.84 -14.08 13.70
N LEU A 22 -4.03 -13.03 13.83
CA LEU A 22 -3.31 -12.41 12.73
C LEU A 22 -2.34 -13.43 12.11
N SER A 23 -2.83 -14.28 11.21
CA SER A 23 -1.94 -15.06 10.36
C SER A 23 -1.32 -14.08 9.38
N SER A 24 0.01 -14.03 9.31
CA SER A 24 0.76 -13.24 8.31
C SER A 24 0.57 -13.74 6.87
N ASN A 25 -0.45 -14.57 6.63
CA ASN A 25 -0.88 -15.04 5.33
C ASN A 25 -1.22 -13.83 4.45
N GLY A 26 -0.25 -13.34 3.68
CA GLY A 26 -0.39 -12.20 2.77
C GLY A 26 0.73 -11.16 2.87
N VAL A 27 1.51 -11.13 3.95
CA VAL A 27 2.68 -10.23 4.07
C VAL A 27 3.95 -11.02 3.76
N PRO A 28 4.66 -10.72 2.67
CA PRO A 28 5.87 -11.45 2.32
C PRO A 28 6.99 -11.14 3.31
N VAL A 29 7.75 -12.16 3.71
CA VAL A 29 8.97 -12.01 4.53
C VAL A 29 10.04 -11.22 3.77
N ARG A 30 10.01 -11.28 2.43
CA ARG A 30 10.93 -10.57 1.55
C ARG A 30 10.22 -10.20 0.24
N ILE A 31 10.40 -8.94 -0.17
CA ILE A 31 10.02 -8.45 -1.50
C ILE A 31 11.29 -8.39 -2.35
N ILE A 32 11.24 -8.93 -3.57
CA ILE A 32 12.35 -8.88 -4.52
C ILE A 32 11.83 -8.25 -5.82
N ALA A 33 12.36 -7.09 -6.17
CA ALA A 33 12.08 -6.43 -7.45
C ALA A 33 13.25 -6.65 -8.41
N GLU A 34 13.04 -7.43 -9.46
CA GLU A 34 14.06 -7.72 -10.48
C GLU A 34 13.66 -7.10 -11.82
N ARG A 35 14.45 -6.13 -12.29
CA ARG A 35 14.30 -5.52 -13.61
C ARG A 35 15.67 -5.13 -14.15
N GLY A 36 16.02 -5.65 -15.33
CA GLY A 36 17.30 -5.32 -15.97
C GLY A 36 17.41 -3.83 -16.27
N GLY A 37 18.57 -3.23 -15.99
CA GLY A 37 18.82 -1.81 -16.22
C GLY A 37 18.25 -0.85 -15.17
N PHE A 38 17.48 -1.36 -14.20
CA PHE A 38 17.01 -0.58 -13.06
C PHE A 38 18.09 -0.53 -11.97
N VAL A 39 18.47 0.69 -11.55
CA VAL A 39 19.56 0.93 -10.61
C VAL A 39 19.00 1.75 -9.43
N PRO A 40 18.35 1.09 -8.45
CA PRO A 40 17.75 1.77 -7.33
C PRO A 40 18.80 2.25 -6.34
N GLU A 41 18.63 3.48 -5.88
CA GLU A 41 19.53 4.12 -4.90
C GLU A 41 18.90 4.16 -3.50
N GLY A 42 17.57 4.22 -3.40
CA GLY A 42 16.84 4.30 -2.13
C GLY A 42 15.41 3.76 -2.21
N ILE A 43 14.80 3.58 -1.05
CA ILE A 43 13.41 3.15 -0.88
C ILE A 43 12.77 3.93 0.27
N GLU A 44 11.58 4.47 0.03
CA GLU A 44 10.83 5.24 1.02
C GLU A 44 9.43 4.63 1.23
N TYR A 45 8.89 4.75 2.44
CA TYR A 45 7.52 4.32 2.74
C TYR A 45 6.61 5.53 2.91
N ASP A 46 5.57 5.60 2.08
CA ASP A 46 4.50 6.61 2.17
C ASP A 46 3.35 6.00 2.99
N ASN A 47 3.30 6.35 4.29
CA ASN A 47 2.34 5.82 5.25
C ASN A 47 0.91 6.31 4.98
N ASN A 48 0.76 7.54 4.46
CA ASN A 48 -0.56 8.07 4.10
C ASN A 48 -1.20 7.27 2.94
N ARG A 49 -0.39 6.70 2.05
CA ARG A 49 -0.86 5.90 0.90
C ARG A 49 -0.56 4.41 0.99
N ASN A 50 0.07 3.95 2.08
CA ASN A 50 0.47 2.57 2.33
C ASN A 50 1.26 1.92 1.17
N ARG A 51 2.32 2.58 0.71
CA ARG A 51 3.11 2.12 -0.44
C ARG A 51 4.61 2.35 -0.25
N PHE A 52 5.40 1.47 -0.84
CA PHE A 52 6.84 1.67 -0.99
C PHE A 52 7.13 2.38 -2.30
N LEU A 53 7.99 3.39 -2.28
CA LEU A 53 8.45 4.14 -3.44
C LEU A 53 9.94 3.95 -3.63
N THR A 54 10.40 3.92 -4.88
CA THR A 54 11.81 3.84 -5.23
C THR A 54 12.07 4.56 -6.56
N GLY A 55 13.23 5.19 -6.65
CA GLY A 55 13.74 5.82 -7.88
C GLY A 55 14.82 4.97 -8.55
N SER A 56 15.40 5.48 -9.64
CA SER A 56 16.60 4.89 -10.26
C SER A 56 17.54 5.94 -10.83
N ILE A 57 18.85 5.75 -10.67
CA ILE A 57 19.83 6.63 -11.31
C ILE A 57 19.85 6.46 -12.85
N SER A 58 19.29 5.37 -13.36
CA SER A 58 19.14 5.13 -14.81
C SER A 58 17.79 5.58 -15.39
N GLU A 59 16.81 5.96 -14.55
CA GLU A 59 15.44 6.30 -14.98
C GLU A 59 14.84 7.37 -14.05
N GLY A 60 14.31 8.48 -14.57
CA GLY A 60 13.69 9.50 -13.73
C GLY A 60 12.25 9.22 -13.29
N THR A 61 11.72 8.02 -13.52
CA THR A 61 10.39 7.64 -13.02
C THR A 61 10.49 7.17 -11.58
N ILE A 62 9.57 7.61 -10.72
CA ILE A 62 9.40 7.05 -9.38
C ILE A 62 8.42 5.89 -9.47
N TYR A 63 8.82 4.73 -8.96
CA TYR A 63 8.05 3.50 -9.00
C TYR A 63 7.51 3.14 -7.62
N GLU A 64 6.30 2.63 -7.57
CA GLU A 64 5.80 1.85 -6.46
C GLU A 64 6.38 0.43 -6.50
N VAL A 65 6.87 -0.05 -5.36
CA VAL A 65 7.26 -1.46 -5.19
C VAL A 65 6.09 -2.22 -4.55
N THR A 66 5.45 -3.08 -5.33
CA THR A 66 4.35 -3.92 -4.82
C THR A 66 4.88 -5.04 -3.90
N SER A 67 4.01 -5.62 -3.08
CA SER A 67 4.32 -6.83 -2.29
C SER A 67 4.78 -8.03 -3.12
N SER A 68 4.42 -8.07 -4.41
CA SER A 68 4.87 -9.10 -5.36
C SER A 68 6.24 -8.82 -5.98
N GLY A 69 6.86 -7.66 -5.69
CA GLY A 69 8.12 -7.24 -6.30
C GLY A 69 7.99 -6.53 -7.65
N ARG A 70 6.76 -6.33 -8.16
CA ARG A 70 6.55 -5.53 -9.37
C ARG A 70 6.80 -4.05 -9.10
N LEU A 71 7.40 -3.37 -10.08
CA LEU A 71 7.59 -1.93 -10.12
C LEU A 71 6.48 -1.29 -10.99
N ILE A 72 5.68 -0.41 -10.41
CA ILE A 72 4.58 0.28 -11.10
C ILE A 72 4.90 1.78 -11.15
N PRO A 73 4.89 2.45 -12.32
CA PRO A 73 5.09 3.89 -12.38
C PRO A 73 4.08 4.62 -11.48
N ALA A 74 4.57 5.38 -10.51
CA ALA A 74 3.75 6.15 -9.58
C ALA A 74 3.78 7.64 -9.93
N ILE A 75 4.95 8.17 -10.27
CA ILE A 75 5.16 9.59 -10.59
C ILE A 75 6.13 9.67 -11.77
N THR A 76 5.77 10.46 -12.77
CA THR A 76 6.60 10.76 -13.94
C THR A 76 6.71 12.26 -14.12
N SER A 77 7.86 12.71 -14.60
CA SER A 77 8.09 14.09 -14.99
C SER A 77 8.97 14.11 -16.24
N PRO A 78 8.64 14.92 -17.26
CA PRO A 78 9.50 15.05 -18.45
C PRO A 78 10.84 15.71 -18.12
N ASP A 79 10.93 16.42 -16.99
CA ASP A 79 12.14 17.13 -16.57
C ASP A 79 13.03 16.29 -15.64
N LEU A 80 12.59 15.08 -15.28
CA LEU A 80 13.32 14.17 -14.40
C LEU A 80 13.89 13.02 -15.24
N ASN A 81 15.21 13.03 -15.46
CA ASN A 81 15.89 12.02 -16.28
C ASN A 81 16.47 10.86 -15.45
N ALA A 82 16.75 11.12 -14.18
CA ALA A 82 17.28 10.18 -13.20
C ALA A 82 16.80 10.62 -11.80
N SER A 83 16.79 9.70 -10.85
CA SER A 83 16.51 10.01 -9.44
C SER A 83 17.45 9.22 -8.54
N VAL A 84 18.10 9.89 -7.60
CA VAL A 84 19.07 9.28 -6.67
C VAL A 84 18.51 9.24 -5.25
N GLY A 85 17.96 10.35 -4.77
CA GLY A 85 17.35 10.44 -3.44
C GLY A 85 15.86 10.76 -3.54
N ILE A 86 15.05 10.16 -2.67
CA ILE A 86 13.64 10.49 -2.53
C ILE A 86 13.29 10.64 -1.04
N GLU A 87 12.37 11.54 -0.71
CA GLU A 87 11.87 11.74 0.65
C GLU A 87 10.38 12.07 0.60
N VAL A 88 9.57 11.30 1.33
CA VAL A 88 8.13 11.53 1.43
C VAL A 88 7.85 12.48 2.60
N ASP A 89 7.38 13.68 2.31
CA ASP A 89 6.81 14.59 3.32
C ASP A 89 5.30 14.36 3.42
N GLU A 90 4.92 13.45 4.30
CA GLU A 90 3.52 13.06 4.53
C GLU A 90 2.66 14.21 5.08
N LEU A 91 3.26 15.11 5.88
CA LEU A 91 2.53 16.21 6.49
C LEU A 91 2.12 17.27 5.46
N ARG A 92 2.95 17.46 4.43
CA ARG A 92 2.70 18.44 3.36
C ARG A 92 2.17 17.83 2.08
N ASP A 93 2.04 16.51 2.04
CA ASP A 93 1.68 15.74 0.85
C ASP A 93 2.62 16.00 -0.33
N GLN A 94 3.93 15.97 -0.05
CA GLN A 94 4.99 16.25 -1.02
C GLN A 94 5.97 15.09 -1.13
N LEU A 95 6.56 14.94 -2.32
CA LEU A 95 7.71 14.07 -2.56
C LEU A 95 8.87 14.93 -3.04
N PHE A 96 9.97 14.92 -2.30
CA PHE A 96 11.23 15.51 -2.75
C PHE A 96 12.04 14.46 -3.52
N VAL A 97 12.65 14.89 -4.62
CA VAL A 97 13.46 14.03 -5.50
C VAL A 97 14.73 14.78 -5.89
N ALA A 98 15.87 14.07 -5.86
CA ALA A 98 17.19 14.58 -6.25
C ALA A 98 17.73 13.85 -7.48
#